data_AF-A0A7Y7P5V1-F1
#
_entry.id   AF-A0A7Y7P5V1-F1
#
_cell.length_a   1.000
_cell.length_b   1.000
_cell.length_c   1.000
_cell.angle_alpha   90.00
_cell.angle_beta   90.00
_cell.angle_gamma   90.00
#
_symmetry.space_group_name_H-M   'P 1'
#
loop_
_entity.id
_entity.type
_entity.pdbx_description
1 polymer ?
#
loop_
_entity_poly.entity_id
_entity_poly.type
_entity_poly.pdbx_seq_one_letter_code
_entity_poly.pdbx_strand_id
1 'polypeptide(L)'
;MNRLIAVIKNKFYFSIKYIESFTLGVLYYNRFKKASIYCMFVGYPRSGHSLIGALLSAHKNVMIAHELDALGYITKGFNKKQLFYLIYDKDREFTKSGCMESGYSYYVPNQWQGKFEKLYVIGDKKGGVSSKMLFQDPYLLEKLKSKLNMPIKIIHVTRNPFDVISGINLWYPTPLIDSISYFFSLCDANKKIINSKKYDIVSIKYEDFAISPDKYIKLLCDFINVECFDNYIVDCKKLVRDTRNKNRNKIEWPNQLKQIVLNKIEEYDFLKGYSFDN
;
A
#
# COMPACT_ATOMS: atom_id res chain seq x y z
N MET A 1 19.58 7.98 -26.02
CA MET A 1 19.94 9.15 -25.18
C MET A 1 19.10 9.25 -23.90
N ASN A 2 17.76 9.22 -23.96
CA ASN A 2 16.88 9.39 -22.78
C ASN A 2 17.03 8.33 -21.67
N ARG A 3 17.26 7.06 -22.02
CA ARG A 3 17.40 5.97 -21.04
C ARG A 3 18.69 6.07 -20.21
N LEU A 4 19.80 6.45 -20.85
CA LEU A 4 21.10 6.62 -20.16
C LEU A 4 21.05 7.81 -19.19
N ILE A 5 20.46 8.92 -19.61
CA ILE A 5 20.26 10.11 -18.76
C ILE A 5 19.36 9.76 -17.56
N ALA A 6 18.28 9.00 -17.78
CA ALA A 6 17.41 8.55 -16.70
C ALA A 6 18.14 7.64 -15.69
N VAL A 7 18.99 6.73 -16.16
CA VAL A 7 19.82 5.86 -15.29
C VAL A 7 20.80 6.68 -14.46
N ILE A 8 21.48 7.67 -15.07
CA ILE A 8 22.45 8.53 -14.37
C ILE A 8 21.73 9.39 -13.31
N LYS A 9 20.61 10.04 -13.68
CA LYS A 9 19.78 10.81 -12.74
C LYS A 9 19.32 9.94 -11.57
N ASN A 10 18.90 8.72 -11.85
CA ASN A 10 18.45 7.79 -10.83
C ASN A 10 19.59 7.39 -9.87
N LYS A 11 20.77 7.08 -10.42
CA LYS A 11 21.96 6.76 -9.60
C LYS A 11 22.34 7.93 -8.70
N PHE A 12 22.38 9.14 -9.25
CA PHE A 12 22.70 10.35 -8.50
C PHE A 12 21.68 10.65 -7.40
N TYR A 13 20.38 10.53 -7.70
CA TYR A 13 19.30 10.66 -6.72
C TYR A 13 19.49 9.71 -5.54
N PHE A 14 19.73 8.42 -5.80
CA PHE A 14 19.94 7.44 -4.74
C PHE A 14 21.23 7.67 -3.96
N SER A 15 22.31 8.14 -4.60
CA SER A 15 23.55 8.49 -3.89
C SER A 15 23.34 9.64 -2.91
N ILE A 16 22.66 10.72 -3.33
CA ILE A 16 22.30 11.84 -2.44
C ILE A 16 21.43 11.33 -1.30
N LYS A 17 20.34 10.62 -1.62
CA LYS A 17 19.42 10.11 -0.60
C LYS A 17 20.10 9.15 0.36
N TYR A 18 21.08 8.36 -0.10
CA TYR A 18 21.86 7.48 0.77
C TYR A 18 22.61 8.28 1.83
N ILE A 19 23.39 9.29 1.40
CA ILE A 19 24.20 10.11 2.30
C ILE A 19 23.31 10.94 3.24
N GLU A 20 22.30 11.62 2.69
CA GLU A 20 21.35 12.44 3.44
C GLU A 20 20.63 11.61 4.51
N SER A 21 20.01 10.50 4.12
CA SER A 21 19.28 9.64 5.05
C SER A 21 20.20 8.92 6.04
N PHE A 22 21.49 8.76 5.75
CA PHE A 22 22.43 8.18 6.70
C PHE A 22 22.63 9.11 7.89
N THR A 23 22.97 10.37 7.61
CA THR A 23 23.17 11.40 8.63
C THR A 23 21.88 11.69 9.39
N LEU A 24 20.78 11.96 8.65
CA LEU A 24 19.50 12.29 9.26
C LEU A 24 18.85 11.08 9.94
N GLY A 25 19.07 9.88 9.41
CA GLY A 25 18.67 8.62 10.03
C GLY A 25 19.30 8.46 11.41
N VAL A 26 20.58 8.77 11.58
CA VAL A 26 21.25 8.74 12.90
C VAL A 26 20.67 9.83 13.82
N LEU A 27 20.59 11.06 13.33
CA LEU A 27 20.13 12.22 14.11
C LEU A 27 18.69 12.05 14.64
N TYR A 28 17.79 11.50 13.83
CA TYR A 28 16.37 11.37 14.16
C TYR A 28 16.03 10.00 14.80
N TYR A 29 16.95 9.03 14.84
CA TYR A 29 16.63 7.65 15.25
C TYR A 29 15.97 7.55 16.62
N ASN A 30 16.34 8.43 17.57
CA ASN A 30 15.75 8.45 18.91
C ASN A 30 14.23 8.67 18.90
N ARG A 31 13.68 9.33 17.86
CA ARG A 31 12.24 9.54 17.68
C ARG A 31 11.53 8.25 17.27
N PHE A 32 12.24 7.34 16.61
CA PHE A 32 11.69 6.11 16.03
C PHE A 32 12.06 4.86 16.83
N LYS A 33 12.90 4.97 17.88
CA LYS A 33 13.44 3.83 18.62
C LYS A 33 12.40 2.90 19.25
N LYS A 34 11.17 3.39 19.44
CA LYS A 34 10.05 2.63 20.01
C LYS A 34 9.21 1.90 18.95
N ALA A 35 9.48 2.14 17.66
CA ALA A 35 8.83 1.42 16.58
C ALA A 35 9.21 -0.06 16.67
N SER A 36 8.20 -0.90 16.75
CA SER A 36 8.32 -2.35 17.03
C SER A 36 7.67 -3.20 15.95
N ILE A 37 6.86 -2.60 15.05
CA ILE A 37 6.22 -3.29 13.95
C ILE A 37 6.48 -2.53 12.66
N TYR A 38 6.83 -3.27 11.61
CA TYR A 38 6.81 -2.74 10.25
C TYR A 38 5.49 -3.12 9.56
N CYS A 39 4.73 -2.15 9.09
CA CYS A 39 3.50 -2.38 8.35
C CYS A 39 3.70 -2.09 6.86
N MET A 40 3.20 -2.96 5.99
CA MET A 40 3.25 -2.72 4.55
C MET A 40 2.02 -3.25 3.84
N PHE A 41 1.90 -2.90 2.57
CA PHE A 41 0.77 -3.30 1.75
C PHE A 41 1.22 -4.13 0.56
N VAL A 42 0.39 -5.11 0.21
CA VAL A 42 0.45 -5.85 -1.05
C VAL A 42 -0.92 -5.81 -1.71
N GLY A 43 -0.98 -5.95 -3.02
CA GLY A 43 -2.23 -5.92 -3.76
C GLY A 43 -2.05 -5.31 -5.14
N TYR A 44 -3.06 -4.54 -5.52
CA TYR A 44 -3.28 -4.05 -6.86
C TYR A 44 -3.42 -2.53 -6.84
N PRO A 45 -2.97 -1.80 -7.87
CA PRO A 45 -3.35 -0.40 -8.00
C PRO A 45 -4.88 -0.28 -8.03
N ARG A 46 -5.40 0.90 -7.64
CA ARG A 46 -6.85 1.24 -7.71
C ARG A 46 -7.79 0.41 -6.82
N SER A 47 -7.29 -0.33 -5.83
CA SER A 47 -8.10 -1.16 -4.93
C SER A 47 -8.34 -0.57 -3.53
N GLY A 48 -7.91 0.67 -3.27
CA GLY A 48 -8.20 1.38 -2.01
C GLY A 48 -7.06 1.45 -0.99
N HIS A 49 -5.87 0.94 -1.31
CA HIS A 49 -4.69 1.01 -0.43
C HIS A 49 -4.36 2.42 0.04
N SER A 50 -4.49 3.43 -0.81
CA SER A 50 -4.18 4.83 -0.44
C SER A 50 -5.09 5.34 0.67
N LEU A 51 -6.38 4.99 0.63
CA LEU A 51 -7.31 5.35 1.72
C LEU A 51 -6.88 4.66 3.01
N ILE A 52 -6.77 3.33 2.98
CA ILE A 52 -6.46 2.55 4.20
C ILE A 52 -5.11 2.98 4.80
N GLY A 53 -4.08 3.16 3.98
CA GLY A 53 -2.77 3.64 4.44
C GLY A 53 -2.84 5.03 5.07
N ALA A 54 -3.62 5.95 4.49
CA ALA A 54 -3.81 7.28 5.03
C ALA A 54 -4.60 7.28 6.35
N LEU A 55 -5.61 6.42 6.48
CA LEU A 55 -6.34 6.24 7.73
C LEU A 55 -5.42 5.70 8.82
N LEU A 56 -4.59 4.69 8.53
CA LEU A 56 -3.61 4.19 9.49
C LEU A 56 -2.61 5.26 9.93
N SER A 57 -2.09 6.07 9.01
CA SER A 57 -1.17 7.17 9.35
C SER A 57 -1.85 8.30 10.15
N ALA A 58 -3.18 8.32 10.22
CA ALA A 58 -3.91 9.26 11.07
C ALA A 58 -3.89 8.86 12.56
N HIS A 59 -3.45 7.64 12.89
CA HIS A 59 -3.38 7.17 14.27
C HIS A 59 -2.15 7.71 15.02
N LYS A 60 -2.32 8.09 16.30
CA LYS A 60 -1.28 8.75 17.13
C LYS A 60 0.03 7.98 17.31
N ASN A 61 0.01 6.67 17.08
CA ASN A 61 1.15 5.76 17.23
C ASN A 61 1.61 5.07 15.94
N VAL A 62 1.09 5.47 14.79
CA VAL A 62 1.36 4.82 13.49
C VAL A 62 1.82 5.86 12.47
N MET A 63 2.77 5.48 11.62
CA MET A 63 3.20 6.28 10.48
C MET A 63 3.38 5.39 9.26
N ILE A 64 2.58 5.62 8.23
CA ILE A 64 2.64 4.87 6.97
C ILE A 64 2.96 5.87 5.85
N ALA A 65 4.18 5.81 5.31
CA ALA A 65 4.52 6.61 4.16
C ALA A 65 3.66 6.24 2.95
N HIS A 66 3.30 7.26 2.18
CA HIS A 66 2.58 7.08 0.92
C HIS A 66 3.57 6.97 -0.24
N GLU A 67 3.64 5.78 -0.82
CA GLU A 67 4.33 5.50 -2.08
C GLU A 67 5.86 5.69 -2.06
N LEU A 68 6.54 5.47 -0.93
CA LEU A 68 7.99 5.64 -0.79
C LEU A 68 8.80 4.62 -1.61
N ASP A 69 8.29 3.39 -1.76
CA ASP A 69 9.03 2.24 -2.28
C ASP A 69 10.16 1.77 -1.33
N ALA A 70 9.77 1.47 -0.09
CA ALA A 70 10.68 0.99 0.95
C ALA A 70 11.48 -0.25 0.51
N LEU A 71 10.86 -1.18 -0.22
CA LEU A 71 11.53 -2.35 -0.78
C LEU A 71 12.62 -1.96 -1.78
N GLY A 72 12.38 -0.95 -2.62
CA GLY A 72 13.37 -0.39 -3.54
C GLY A 72 14.59 0.23 -2.83
N TYR A 73 14.44 0.72 -1.60
CA TYR A 73 15.57 1.17 -0.76
C TYR A 73 16.33 -0.02 -0.14
N ILE A 74 15.62 -1.06 0.30
CA ILE A 74 16.25 -2.30 0.81
C ILE A 74 17.09 -2.99 -0.25
N THR A 75 16.63 -3.05 -1.50
CA THR A 75 17.41 -3.63 -2.60
C THR A 75 18.73 -2.87 -2.81
N LYS A 76 18.72 -1.55 -2.59
CA LYS A 76 19.89 -0.66 -2.73
C LYS A 76 20.78 -0.56 -1.48
N GLY A 77 20.51 -1.36 -0.45
CA GLY A 77 21.40 -1.47 0.72
C GLY A 77 21.21 -0.37 1.77
N PHE A 78 20.10 0.36 1.74
CA PHE A 78 19.74 1.30 2.81
C PHE A 78 19.48 0.54 4.11
N ASN A 79 19.97 1.07 5.22
CA ASN A 79 19.82 0.47 6.55
C ASN A 79 18.51 0.92 7.24
N LYS A 80 18.20 0.30 8.38
CA LYS A 80 17.00 0.59 9.18
C LYS A 80 16.81 2.07 9.51
N LYS A 81 17.88 2.75 9.97
CA LYS A 81 17.80 4.16 10.39
C LYS A 81 17.50 5.07 9.19
N GLN A 82 18.15 4.78 8.06
CA GLN A 82 17.89 5.48 6.80
C GLN A 82 16.43 5.30 6.36
N LEU A 83 15.94 4.06 6.33
CA LEU A 83 14.58 3.77 5.91
C LEU A 83 13.55 4.46 6.82
N PHE A 84 13.75 4.42 8.13
CA PHE A 84 12.86 5.08 9.09
C PHE A 84 12.78 6.59 8.87
N TYR A 85 13.92 7.23 8.63
CA TYR A 85 13.95 8.64 8.30
C TYR A 85 13.28 8.94 6.96
N LEU A 86 13.48 8.12 5.93
CA LEU A 86 12.85 8.29 4.63
C LEU A 86 11.32 8.15 4.72
N ILE A 87 10.81 7.21 5.52
CA ILE A 87 9.38 7.07 5.80
C ILE A 87 8.84 8.32 6.50
N TYR A 88 9.54 8.79 7.53
CA TYR A 88 9.18 10.00 8.26
C TYR A 88 9.14 11.24 7.37
N ASP A 89 10.16 11.44 6.54
CA ASP A 89 10.24 12.57 5.62
C ASP A 89 9.11 12.51 4.58
N LYS A 90 8.85 11.32 4.03
CA LYS A 90 7.79 11.11 3.02
C LYS A 90 6.39 11.32 3.57
N ASP A 91 6.10 10.83 4.77
CA ASP A 91 4.79 11.03 5.42
C ASP A 91 4.52 12.53 5.69
N ARG A 92 5.56 13.27 6.11
CA ARG A 92 5.46 14.73 6.29
C ARG A 92 5.28 15.48 4.99
N GLU A 93 6.02 15.12 3.94
CA GLU A 93 5.87 15.71 2.61
C GLU A 93 4.43 15.50 2.09
N PHE A 94 3.92 14.26 2.18
CA PHE A 94 2.57 13.92 1.75
C PHE A 94 1.48 14.64 2.56
N THR A 95 1.69 14.80 3.87
CA THR A 95 0.75 15.56 4.72
C THR A 95 0.74 17.05 4.35
N LYS A 96 1.92 17.65 4.11
CA LYS A 96 2.03 19.06 3.70
C LYS A 96 1.36 19.35 2.37
N SER A 97 1.27 18.37 1.47
CA SER A 97 0.52 18.50 0.21
C SER A 97 -0.99 18.29 0.37
N GLY A 98 -1.49 18.17 1.61
CA GLY A 98 -2.91 17.89 1.90
C GLY A 98 -3.31 16.44 1.65
N CYS A 99 -2.34 15.51 1.70
CA CYS A 99 -2.52 14.09 1.40
C CYS A 99 -3.17 13.87 0.02
N MET A 100 -2.77 14.68 -0.96
CA MET A 100 -3.35 14.68 -2.30
C MET A 100 -2.80 13.55 -3.17
N GLU A 101 -3.70 12.74 -3.72
CA GLU A 101 -3.37 11.64 -4.62
C GLU A 101 -4.49 11.43 -5.65
N SER A 102 -4.14 11.37 -6.93
CA SER A 102 -5.08 11.17 -8.04
C SER A 102 -6.30 12.12 -8.02
N GLY A 103 -6.10 13.38 -7.62
CA GLY A 103 -7.16 14.41 -7.54
C GLY A 103 -7.99 14.39 -6.26
N TYR A 104 -7.59 13.61 -5.26
CA TYR A 104 -8.33 13.44 -4.01
C TYR A 104 -7.45 13.67 -2.80
N SER A 105 -7.98 14.38 -1.81
CA SER A 105 -7.35 14.46 -0.48
C SER A 105 -7.71 13.24 0.35
N TYR A 106 -6.69 12.65 0.96
CA TYR A 106 -6.82 11.62 2.00
C TYR A 106 -6.48 12.17 3.39
N TYR A 107 -6.59 13.49 3.57
CA TYR A 107 -6.29 14.14 4.83
C TYR A 107 -7.43 13.90 5.83
N VAL A 108 -7.09 13.39 7.02
CA VAL A 108 -8.03 13.17 8.13
C VAL A 108 -7.90 14.34 9.11
N PRO A 109 -8.89 15.26 9.15
CA PRO A 109 -8.83 16.40 10.05
C PRO A 109 -8.73 15.98 11.52
N ASN A 110 -8.04 16.80 12.34
CA ASN A 110 -7.87 16.59 13.79
C ASN A 110 -7.04 15.37 14.20
N GLN A 111 -6.41 14.69 13.25
CA GLN A 111 -5.65 13.47 13.50
C GLN A 111 -4.13 13.67 13.33
N TRP A 112 -3.39 12.57 13.23
CA TRP A 112 -1.93 12.54 13.45
C TRP A 112 -1.09 12.44 12.18
N GLN A 113 -1.66 12.52 10.98
CA GLN A 113 -0.87 12.47 9.74
C GLN A 113 0.26 13.51 9.75
N GLY A 114 1.48 13.10 9.39
CA GLY A 114 2.68 13.95 9.41
C GLY A 114 3.29 14.17 10.80
N LYS A 115 2.73 13.57 11.86
CA LYS A 115 3.19 13.64 13.25
C LYS A 115 2.89 12.33 13.99
N PHE A 116 3.29 12.23 15.25
CA PHE A 116 2.93 11.12 16.13
C PHE A 116 3.20 11.51 17.58
N GLU A 117 2.51 10.88 18.52
CA GLU A 117 2.79 10.99 19.95
C GLU A 117 3.97 10.07 20.31
N LYS A 118 3.80 8.78 20.03
CA LYS A 118 4.80 7.74 20.30
C LYS A 118 4.72 6.69 19.21
N LEU A 119 5.75 6.62 18.36
CA LEU A 119 5.72 5.76 17.19
C LEU A 119 5.92 4.29 17.58
N TYR A 120 4.91 3.45 17.32
CA TYR A 120 4.97 1.99 17.50
C TYR A 120 4.96 1.22 16.19
N VAL A 121 4.20 1.70 15.21
CA VAL A 121 4.11 1.09 13.88
C VAL A 121 4.64 2.07 12.85
N ILE A 122 5.58 1.61 12.03
CA ILE A 122 6.14 2.40 10.92
C ILE A 122 6.02 1.59 9.64
N GLY A 123 5.79 2.23 8.50
CA GLY A 123 5.49 1.48 7.30
C GLY A 123 5.53 2.26 6.01
N ASP A 124 5.29 1.55 4.92
CA ASP A 124 5.13 2.10 3.58
C ASP A 124 3.96 1.44 2.87
N LYS A 125 3.11 2.27 2.28
CA LYS A 125 2.03 1.84 1.39
C LYS A 125 2.51 2.02 -0.05
N LYS A 126 2.87 0.91 -0.68
CA LYS A 126 3.25 0.80 -2.09
C LYS A 126 2.70 -0.47 -2.75
N GLY A 127 1.43 -0.80 -2.46
CA GLY A 127 0.81 -2.11 -2.72
C GLY A 127 1.20 -2.78 -4.04
N GLY A 128 0.90 -2.15 -5.18
CA GLY A 128 1.14 -2.76 -6.50
C GLY A 128 2.62 -2.95 -6.85
N VAL A 129 3.50 -1.99 -6.50
CA VAL A 129 4.95 -2.15 -6.75
C VAL A 129 5.54 -3.17 -5.79
N SER A 130 5.13 -3.16 -4.51
CA SER A 130 5.55 -4.18 -3.56
C SER A 130 5.19 -5.59 -4.04
N SER A 131 3.95 -5.83 -4.46
CA SER A 131 3.55 -7.13 -5.03
C SER A 131 4.40 -7.52 -6.25
N LYS A 132 4.66 -6.58 -7.17
CA LYS A 132 5.51 -6.84 -8.32
C LYS A 132 6.95 -7.20 -7.93
N MET A 133 7.55 -6.47 -6.99
CA MET A 133 8.91 -6.74 -6.53
C MET A 133 9.00 -8.09 -5.82
N LEU A 134 8.01 -8.44 -5.00
CA LEU A 134 7.97 -9.71 -4.29
C LEU A 134 7.68 -10.90 -5.21
N PHE A 135 6.97 -10.68 -6.32
CA PHE A 135 6.85 -11.68 -7.37
C PHE A 135 8.20 -11.99 -8.01
N GLN A 136 8.97 -10.94 -8.30
CA GLN A 136 10.29 -11.04 -8.94
C GLN A 136 11.35 -11.62 -8.00
N ASP A 137 11.29 -11.25 -6.72
CA ASP A 137 12.20 -11.72 -5.68
C ASP A 137 11.43 -12.00 -4.38
N PRO A 138 10.99 -13.25 -4.16
CA PRO A 138 10.31 -13.65 -2.92
C PRO A 138 11.18 -13.54 -1.66
N TYR A 139 12.52 -13.53 -1.80
CA TYR A 139 13.45 -13.42 -0.67
C TYR A 139 13.55 -11.98 -0.13
N LEU A 140 13.01 -11.01 -0.86
CA LEU A 140 13.08 -9.61 -0.48
C LEU A 140 12.36 -9.29 0.85
N LEU A 141 11.31 -10.04 1.21
CA LEU A 141 10.68 -9.93 2.54
C LEU A 141 11.60 -10.42 3.66
N GLU A 142 12.39 -11.47 3.44
CA GLU A 142 13.38 -11.94 4.43
C GLU A 142 14.54 -10.93 4.57
N LYS A 143 14.95 -10.33 3.45
CA LYS A 143 15.92 -9.22 3.46
C LYS A 143 15.39 -8.01 4.24
N LEU A 144 14.12 -7.65 4.05
CA LEU A 144 13.47 -6.59 4.81
C LEU A 144 13.42 -6.95 6.31
N LYS A 145 12.96 -8.17 6.65
CA LYS A 145 12.85 -8.65 8.03
C LYS A 145 14.19 -8.63 8.76
N SER A 146 15.24 -9.17 8.13
CA SER A 146 16.60 -9.16 8.69
C SER A 146 17.16 -7.75 8.85
N LYS A 147 16.91 -6.83 7.91
CA LYS A 147 17.38 -5.44 8.00
C LYS A 147 16.67 -4.63 9.08
N LEU A 148 15.37 -4.85 9.27
CA LEU A 148 14.60 -4.10 10.26
C LEU A 148 14.67 -4.72 11.66
N ASN A 149 14.89 -6.03 11.74
CA ASN A 149 14.85 -6.80 12.98
C ASN A 149 13.55 -6.53 13.77
N MET A 150 12.41 -6.67 13.09
CA MET A 150 11.08 -6.53 13.68
C MET A 150 10.04 -7.35 12.91
N PRO A 151 8.90 -7.69 13.53
CA PRO A 151 7.75 -8.26 12.84
C PRO A 151 7.30 -7.40 11.66
N ILE A 152 6.93 -8.08 10.57
CA ILE A 152 6.32 -7.47 9.40
C ILE A 152 4.86 -7.87 9.36
N LYS A 153 3.97 -6.87 9.33
CA LYS A 153 2.53 -7.05 9.16
C LYS A 153 2.12 -6.55 7.79
N ILE A 154 1.45 -7.40 7.03
CA ILE A 154 1.11 -7.15 5.63
C ILE A 154 -0.41 -6.98 5.50
N ILE A 155 -0.83 -5.87 4.92
CA ILE A 155 -2.23 -5.60 4.61
C ILE A 155 -2.44 -5.85 3.11
N HIS A 156 -3.28 -6.84 2.81
CA HIS A 156 -3.74 -7.14 1.48
C HIS A 156 -5.14 -6.57 1.27
N VAL A 157 -5.31 -5.75 0.24
CA VAL A 157 -6.62 -5.14 -0.08
C VAL A 157 -7.06 -5.63 -1.44
N THR A 158 -8.26 -6.20 -1.50
CA THR A 158 -8.93 -6.58 -2.74
C THR A 158 -10.09 -5.64 -3.01
N ARG A 159 -10.47 -5.57 -4.28
CA ARG A 159 -11.63 -4.84 -4.79
C ARG A 159 -12.13 -5.60 -6.01
N ASN A 160 -13.37 -5.38 -6.44
CA ASN A 160 -13.89 -5.98 -7.66
C ASN A 160 -12.85 -5.92 -8.81
N PRO A 161 -12.42 -7.08 -9.36
CA PRO A 161 -11.41 -7.16 -10.40
C PRO A 161 -11.73 -6.32 -11.63
N PHE A 162 -13.00 -6.26 -12.04
CA PHE A 162 -13.42 -5.44 -13.18
C PHE A 162 -13.19 -3.96 -12.93
N ASP A 163 -13.46 -3.46 -11.72
CA ASP A 163 -13.20 -2.06 -11.38
C ASP A 163 -11.71 -1.74 -11.29
N VAL A 164 -10.92 -2.69 -10.81
CA VAL A 164 -9.46 -2.54 -10.74
C VAL A 164 -8.87 -2.53 -12.15
N ILE A 165 -9.24 -3.50 -12.99
CA ILE A 165 -8.77 -3.63 -14.37
C ILE A 165 -9.17 -2.41 -15.19
N SER A 166 -10.43 -1.97 -15.11
CA SER A 166 -10.86 -0.73 -15.78
C SER A 166 -10.15 0.50 -15.22
N GLY A 167 -9.90 0.55 -13.91
CA GLY A 167 -9.13 1.61 -13.29
C GLY A 167 -7.67 1.67 -13.77
N ILE A 168 -7.04 0.52 -13.99
CA ILE A 168 -5.69 0.41 -14.59
C ILE A 168 -5.75 0.92 -16.03
N ASN A 169 -6.72 0.46 -16.82
CA ASN A 169 -6.84 0.80 -18.23
C ASN A 169 -7.11 2.30 -18.45
N LEU A 170 -7.96 2.91 -17.62
CA LEU A 170 -8.21 4.36 -17.66
C LEU A 170 -6.96 5.19 -17.30
N TRP A 171 -6.12 4.67 -16.40
CA TRP A 171 -4.89 5.34 -15.98
C TRP A 171 -3.76 5.19 -17.02
N TYR A 172 -3.67 4.01 -17.64
CA TYR A 172 -2.69 3.71 -18.67
C TYR A 172 -3.39 2.95 -19.82
N PRO A 173 -3.93 3.68 -20.82
CA PRO A 173 -4.70 3.09 -21.90
C PRO A 173 -3.86 2.13 -22.76
N THR A 174 -4.18 0.85 -22.68
CA THR A 174 -3.62 -0.25 -23.49
C THR A 174 -4.76 -1.17 -23.93
N PRO A 175 -4.51 -2.15 -24.82
CA PRO A 175 -5.46 -3.25 -25.00
C PRO A 175 -5.91 -3.82 -23.65
N LEU A 176 -7.23 -3.99 -23.45
CA LEU A 176 -7.80 -4.38 -22.16
C LEU A 176 -7.22 -5.73 -21.66
N ILE A 177 -6.88 -6.62 -22.57
CA ILE A 177 -6.20 -7.90 -22.28
C ILE A 177 -4.85 -7.71 -21.55
N ASP A 178 -4.12 -6.63 -21.82
CA ASP A 178 -2.86 -6.33 -21.13
C ASP A 178 -3.12 -5.88 -19.69
N SER A 179 -4.18 -5.10 -19.48
CA SER A 179 -4.62 -4.69 -18.14
C SER A 179 -5.10 -5.90 -17.32
N ILE A 180 -5.81 -6.84 -17.95
CA ILE A 180 -6.21 -8.13 -17.37
C ILE A 180 -4.97 -8.93 -16.97
N SER A 181 -4.03 -9.13 -17.91
CA SER A 181 -2.81 -9.90 -17.68
C SER A 181 -1.95 -9.30 -16.57
N TYR A 182 -1.82 -7.98 -16.55
CA TYR A 182 -1.11 -7.27 -15.49
C TYR A 182 -1.77 -7.47 -14.12
N PHE A 183 -3.10 -7.30 -14.02
CA PHE A 183 -3.83 -7.53 -12.76
C PHE A 183 -3.62 -8.95 -12.21
N PHE A 184 -3.75 -9.97 -13.07
CA PHE A 184 -3.59 -11.36 -12.62
C PHE A 184 -2.13 -11.73 -12.31
N SER A 185 -1.15 -11.10 -12.95
CA SER A 185 0.26 -11.27 -12.54
C SER A 185 0.51 -10.83 -11.09
N LEU A 186 -0.19 -9.78 -10.63
CA LEU A 186 -0.16 -9.35 -9.23
C LEU A 186 -0.95 -10.32 -8.32
N CYS A 187 -2.01 -10.94 -8.84
CA CYS A 187 -2.77 -11.94 -8.10
C CYS A 187 -1.90 -13.17 -7.81
N ASP A 188 -1.12 -13.62 -8.78
CA ASP A 188 -0.17 -14.72 -8.61
C ASP A 188 0.89 -14.40 -7.54
N ALA A 189 1.39 -13.17 -7.53
CA ALA A 189 2.30 -12.69 -6.51
C ALA A 189 1.71 -12.77 -5.10
N ASN A 190 0.51 -12.22 -4.94
CA ASN A 190 -0.17 -12.18 -3.64
C ASN A 190 -0.57 -13.58 -3.19
N LYS A 191 -1.06 -14.45 -4.09
CA LYS A 191 -1.39 -15.85 -3.81
C LYS A 191 -0.18 -16.60 -3.26
N LYS A 192 1.01 -16.45 -3.87
CA LYS A 192 2.25 -17.07 -3.37
C LYS A 192 2.61 -16.60 -1.96
N ILE A 193 2.53 -15.29 -1.70
CA ILE A 193 2.87 -14.73 -0.39
C ILE A 193 1.87 -15.18 0.68
N ILE A 194 0.57 -15.13 0.38
CA ILE A 194 -0.51 -15.56 1.28
C ILE A 194 -0.39 -17.06 1.59
N ASN A 195 -0.20 -17.89 0.56
CA ASN A 195 -0.12 -19.35 0.73
C ASN A 195 1.16 -19.81 1.41
N SER A 196 2.20 -18.97 1.46
CA SER A 196 3.44 -19.30 2.18
C SER A 196 3.21 -19.49 3.68
N LYS A 197 2.17 -18.84 4.25
CA LYS A 197 1.88 -18.80 5.71
C LYS A 197 3.07 -18.37 6.59
N LYS A 198 4.07 -17.70 6.01
CA LYS A 198 5.28 -17.23 6.70
C LYS A 198 5.14 -15.86 7.35
N TYR A 199 4.11 -15.11 6.96
CA TYR A 199 3.94 -13.71 7.30
C TYR A 199 2.57 -13.48 7.92
N ASP A 200 2.47 -12.50 8.81
CA ASP A 200 1.20 -12.01 9.33
C ASP A 200 0.52 -11.18 8.25
N ILE A 201 -0.57 -11.70 7.69
CA ILE A 201 -1.30 -11.04 6.60
C ILE A 201 -2.77 -10.93 6.97
N VAL A 202 -3.32 -9.72 6.80
CA VAL A 202 -4.76 -9.50 6.82
C VAL A 202 -5.25 -9.18 5.42
N SER A 203 -6.31 -9.85 4.97
CA SER A 203 -6.96 -9.58 3.68
C SER A 203 -8.29 -8.87 3.90
N ILE A 204 -8.50 -7.75 3.23
CA ILE A 204 -9.70 -6.91 3.34
C ILE A 204 -10.29 -6.69 1.95
N LYS A 205 -11.59 -6.96 1.79
CA LYS A 205 -12.35 -6.50 0.63
C LYS A 205 -12.71 -5.03 0.84
N TYR A 206 -12.40 -4.19 -0.13
CA TYR A 206 -12.66 -2.76 -0.07
C TYR A 206 -14.15 -2.46 0.09
N GLU A 207 -15.00 -3.26 -0.54
CA GLU A 207 -16.46 -3.16 -0.48
C GLU A 207 -16.96 -3.41 0.94
N ASP A 208 -16.47 -4.45 1.62
CA ASP A 208 -16.83 -4.72 3.01
C ASP A 208 -16.32 -3.62 3.95
N PHE A 209 -15.10 -3.11 3.70
CA PHE A 209 -14.55 -1.96 4.41
C PHE A 209 -15.43 -0.72 4.24
N ALA A 210 -15.91 -0.44 3.02
CA ALA A 210 -16.74 0.72 2.74
C ALA A 210 -18.12 0.61 3.40
N ILE A 211 -18.69 -0.60 3.50
CA ILE A 211 -19.97 -0.86 4.16
C ILE A 211 -19.85 -0.75 5.69
N SER A 212 -18.75 -1.22 6.27
CA SER A 212 -18.56 -1.30 7.73
C SER A 212 -17.21 -0.73 8.18
N PRO A 213 -16.92 0.55 7.92
CA PRO A 213 -15.59 1.10 8.13
C PRO A 213 -15.11 0.99 9.58
N ASP A 214 -15.99 1.18 10.57
CA ASP A 214 -15.68 1.10 12.00
C ASP A 214 -15.11 -0.27 12.38
N LYS A 215 -15.78 -1.33 11.90
CA LYS A 215 -15.39 -2.72 12.13
C LYS A 215 -13.99 -2.97 11.59
N TYR A 216 -13.72 -2.53 10.36
CA TYR A 216 -12.44 -2.78 9.72
C TYR A 216 -11.33 -1.86 10.22
N ILE A 217 -11.62 -0.64 10.65
CA ILE A 217 -10.64 0.24 11.32
C ILE A 217 -10.21 -0.39 12.64
N LYS A 218 -11.15 -0.90 13.45
CA LYS A 218 -10.83 -1.63 14.68
C LYS A 218 -10.00 -2.88 14.41
N LEU A 219 -10.43 -3.71 13.45
CA LEU A 219 -9.69 -4.90 13.02
C LEU A 219 -8.26 -4.57 12.56
N LEU A 220 -8.06 -3.45 11.86
CA LEU A 220 -6.75 -3.01 11.42
C LEU A 220 -5.87 -2.54 12.59
N CYS A 221 -6.43 -1.80 13.56
CA CYS A 221 -5.74 -1.41 14.79
C CYS A 221 -5.31 -2.64 15.60
N ASP A 222 -6.22 -3.60 15.80
CA ASP A 222 -5.93 -4.87 16.46
C ASP A 222 -4.86 -5.64 15.69
N PHE A 223 -5.00 -5.72 14.36
CA PHE A 223 -4.03 -6.37 13.50
C PHE A 223 -2.64 -5.75 13.63
N ILE A 224 -2.48 -4.44 13.84
CA ILE A 224 -1.16 -3.80 14.03
C ILE A 224 -0.80 -3.56 15.50
N ASN A 225 -1.53 -4.15 16.44
CA ASN A 225 -1.31 -4.08 17.88
C ASN A 225 -1.28 -2.65 18.43
N VAL A 226 -2.23 -1.81 18.02
CA VAL A 226 -2.42 -0.46 18.58
C VAL A 226 -3.85 -0.29 19.12
N GLU A 227 -4.00 0.49 20.17
CA GLU A 227 -5.29 0.81 20.76
C GLU A 227 -6.14 1.65 19.78
N CYS A 228 -7.33 1.18 19.41
CA CYS A 228 -8.26 1.95 18.60
C CYS A 228 -9.11 2.87 19.48
N PHE A 229 -9.19 4.16 19.15
CA PHE A 229 -9.93 5.16 19.94
C PHE A 229 -11.05 5.83 19.13
N ASP A 230 -12.15 6.16 19.81
CA ASP A 230 -13.42 6.50 19.16
C ASP A 230 -13.36 7.74 18.26
N ASN A 231 -12.70 8.82 18.69
CA ASN A 231 -12.59 10.04 17.88
C ASN A 231 -11.78 9.80 16.59
N TYR A 232 -10.78 8.92 16.61
CA TYR A 232 -10.07 8.51 15.40
C TYR A 232 -10.97 7.76 14.44
N ILE A 233 -11.77 6.81 14.92
CA ILE A 233 -12.73 6.08 14.08
C ILE A 233 -13.72 7.06 13.45
N VAL A 234 -14.32 7.95 14.26
CA VAL A 234 -15.29 8.95 13.80
C VAL A 234 -14.72 9.83 12.69
N ASP A 235 -13.48 10.32 12.84
CA ASP A 235 -12.86 11.16 11.81
C ASP A 235 -12.44 10.36 10.57
N CYS A 236 -11.90 9.16 10.73
CA CYS A 236 -11.51 8.29 9.61
C CYS A 236 -12.69 7.92 8.72
N LYS A 237 -13.87 7.62 9.30
CA LYS A 237 -15.08 7.27 8.55
C LYS A 237 -15.53 8.34 7.57
N LYS A 238 -15.29 9.63 7.89
CA LYS A 238 -15.72 10.76 7.04
C LYS A 238 -15.02 10.74 5.67
N LEU A 239 -13.88 10.07 5.56
CA LEU A 239 -13.15 9.90 4.30
C LEU A 239 -13.58 8.65 3.51
N VAL A 240 -14.32 7.75 4.13
CA VAL A 240 -14.75 6.51 3.47
C VAL A 240 -15.80 6.88 2.44
N ARG A 241 -15.49 6.56 1.20
CA ARG A 241 -16.34 6.91 0.06
C ARG A 241 -17.21 5.75 -0.33
N ASP A 242 -18.30 6.14 -0.94
CA ASP A 242 -19.24 5.24 -1.56
C ASP A 242 -18.61 4.45 -2.71
N THR A 243 -18.92 3.17 -2.79
CA THR A 243 -18.51 2.23 -3.84
C THR A 243 -19.37 2.32 -5.11
N ARG A 244 -20.43 3.15 -5.13
CA ARG A 244 -21.34 3.34 -6.27
C ARG A 244 -20.64 3.73 -7.58
N ASN A 245 -19.51 4.44 -7.53
CA ASN A 245 -18.76 4.81 -8.74
C ASN A 245 -17.87 3.65 -9.20
N LYS A 246 -18.44 2.81 -10.08
CA LYS A 246 -17.82 1.62 -10.66
C LYS A 246 -17.04 2.00 -11.92
N ASN A 247 -15.72 1.82 -11.90
CA ASN A 247 -14.86 2.11 -13.05
C ASN A 247 -15.16 1.18 -14.23
N ARG A 248 -15.65 -0.03 -13.96
CA ARG A 248 -16.02 -0.99 -15.02
C ARG A 248 -17.12 -0.51 -15.96
N ASN A 249 -17.89 0.49 -15.55
CA ASN A 249 -18.93 1.11 -16.37
C ASN A 249 -18.41 2.28 -17.24
N LYS A 250 -17.13 2.64 -17.12
CA LYS A 250 -16.51 3.76 -17.86
C LYS A 250 -15.79 3.34 -19.13
N ILE A 251 -15.66 2.04 -19.37
CA ILE A 251 -15.05 1.48 -20.57
C ILE A 251 -15.91 0.34 -21.09
N GLU A 252 -15.75 0.01 -22.36
CA GLU A 252 -16.42 -1.14 -22.96
C GLU A 252 -15.74 -2.46 -22.54
N TRP A 253 -16.56 -3.47 -22.24
CA TRP A 253 -16.11 -4.80 -21.87
C TRP A 253 -16.65 -5.85 -22.84
N PRO A 254 -15.83 -6.36 -23.77
CA PRO A 254 -16.18 -7.50 -24.61
C PRO A 254 -16.54 -8.72 -23.77
N ASN A 255 -17.62 -9.43 -24.14
CA ASN A 255 -18.10 -10.61 -23.40
C ASN A 255 -17.02 -11.70 -23.25
N GLN A 256 -16.17 -11.88 -24.27
CA GLN A 256 -15.04 -12.81 -24.22
C GLN A 256 -14.06 -12.46 -23.09
N LEU A 257 -13.72 -11.17 -22.93
CA LEU A 257 -12.82 -10.72 -21.87
C LEU A 257 -13.48 -10.78 -20.49
N LYS A 258 -14.80 -10.55 -20.40
CA LYS A 258 -15.54 -10.79 -19.15
C LYS A 258 -15.43 -12.24 -18.71
N GLN A 259 -15.62 -13.19 -19.63
CA GLN A 259 -15.53 -14.62 -19.32
C GLN A 259 -14.11 -15.02 -18.90
N ILE A 260 -13.08 -14.49 -19.53
CA ILE A 260 -11.68 -14.72 -19.11
C ILE A 260 -11.47 -14.28 -17.66
N VAL A 261 -11.96 -13.09 -17.28
CA VAL A 261 -11.82 -12.59 -15.92
C VAL A 261 -12.60 -13.46 -14.93
N LEU A 262 -13.84 -13.83 -15.24
CA LEU A 262 -14.66 -14.71 -14.38
C LEU A 262 -13.99 -16.06 -14.15
N ASN A 263 -13.49 -16.70 -15.20
CA ASN A 263 -12.79 -17.99 -15.09
C ASN A 263 -11.54 -17.86 -14.20
N LYS A 264 -10.77 -16.78 -14.37
CA LYS A 264 -9.56 -16.56 -13.56
C LYS A 264 -9.85 -16.21 -12.11
N ILE A 265 -10.97 -15.53 -11.81
CA ILE A 265 -11.37 -15.21 -10.43
C ILE A 265 -11.43 -16.47 -9.56
N GLU A 266 -11.95 -17.57 -10.10
CA GLU A 266 -12.10 -18.85 -9.40
C GLU A 266 -10.76 -19.45 -8.95
N GLU A 267 -9.64 -19.05 -9.57
CA GLU A 267 -8.31 -19.51 -9.19
C GLU A 267 -7.79 -18.87 -7.88
N TYR A 268 -8.46 -17.84 -7.35
CA TYR A 268 -7.99 -17.06 -6.20
C TYR A 268 -9.05 -16.95 -5.10
N ASP A 269 -8.79 -17.57 -3.95
CA ASP A 269 -9.73 -17.55 -2.82
C ASP A 269 -10.12 -16.13 -2.37
N PHE A 270 -9.19 -15.19 -2.42
CA PHE A 270 -9.41 -13.79 -2.04
C PHE A 270 -10.22 -12.98 -3.08
N LEU A 271 -10.48 -13.53 -4.27
CA LEU A 271 -11.37 -12.94 -5.29
C LEU A 271 -12.73 -13.63 -5.39
N LYS A 272 -12.94 -14.76 -4.68
CA LYS A 272 -14.21 -15.49 -4.74
C LYS A 272 -15.39 -14.59 -4.40
N GLY A 273 -16.45 -14.76 -5.20
CA GLY A 273 -17.71 -14.03 -5.11
C GLY A 273 -17.76 -12.73 -5.90
N TYR A 274 -16.67 -12.26 -6.52
CA TYR A 274 -16.75 -11.14 -7.45
C TYR A 274 -17.29 -11.57 -8.83
N SER A 275 -18.11 -10.71 -9.40
CA SER A 275 -18.67 -10.79 -10.75
C SER A 275 -18.62 -9.41 -11.39
N PHE A 276 -19.09 -9.28 -12.63
CA PHE A 276 -19.19 -7.95 -13.25
C PHE A 276 -20.24 -7.06 -12.55
N ASP A 277 -21.29 -7.65 -11.96
CA ASP A 277 -22.46 -6.89 -11.51
C ASP A 277 -22.41 -6.50 -10.03
N ASN A 278 -21.73 -7.29 -9.19
CA ASN A 278 -21.62 -7.05 -7.74
C ASN A 278 -20.37 -6.28 -7.31
#